data_AF-A0A3N5IST1-F1
#
_entry.id   AF-A0A3N5IST1-F1
#
_cell.length_a   1.000
_cell.length_b   1.000
_cell.length_c   1.000
_cell.angle_alpha   90.00
_cell.angle_beta   90.00
_cell.angle_gamma   90.00
#
_symmetry.space_group_name_H-M   'P 1'
#
loop_
_entity.id
_entity.type
_entity.pdbx_description
1 polymer ?
#
loop_
_entity_poly.entity_id
_entity_poly.type
_entity_poly.pdbx_seq_one_letter_code
_entity_poly.pdbx_strand_id
1 'polypeptide(L)'
;MDTRRNFIKKSAILCAALSLPLPACGQAVHWELKTRNPKRGLVLCYSQSGFTSRYGKLISCILKEKGLMVDLADMRSFDTKRLTDYDLILIGSPVFYYDIPSNVSDWLAAMPKITGTPVAAFVSFGGPEGNQHNALCHTLRLLTDKEGTAVGMEAFRSIPAYPTPTWDSTNQRSGEHLPNEATYEQVRRFTGQLLAQVSRGEAIRYEAELALRELLRMLPLVWLNKKAISKHTVDGSKCISCGTCVKMCPVAAIHPEKQFVDRDKCLACFGCLNNCPADAVVMEYRGKHLYGFPEYLRRKKLNILEPTELQSCSL
;
A
#
# COMPACT_ATOMS: atom_id res chain seq x y z
N MET A 1 35.39 13.66 -34.00
CA MET A 1 35.51 13.19 -32.60
C MET A 1 34.32 13.69 -31.82
N ASP A 2 33.37 12.83 -31.52
CA ASP A 2 32.22 13.19 -30.69
C ASP A 2 32.72 13.43 -29.25
N THR A 3 32.48 14.61 -28.69
CA THR A 3 33.02 14.95 -27.37
C THR A 3 32.35 14.10 -26.29
N ARG A 4 33.08 13.76 -25.22
CA ARG A 4 32.56 13.01 -24.04
C ARG A 4 31.23 13.59 -23.52
N ARG A 5 31.06 14.92 -23.63
CA ARG A 5 29.85 15.65 -23.24
C ARG A 5 28.67 15.41 -24.18
N ASN A 6 28.91 15.27 -25.49
CA ASN A 6 27.90 14.88 -26.47
C ASN A 6 27.49 13.42 -26.33
N PHE A 7 28.42 12.52 -26.01
CA PHE A 7 28.09 11.13 -25.71
C PHE A 7 27.20 10.99 -24.49
N ILE A 8 27.49 11.73 -23.40
CA ILE A 8 26.64 11.74 -22.18
C ILE A 8 25.25 12.33 -22.48
N LYS A 9 25.16 13.41 -23.25
CA LYS A 9 23.86 13.99 -23.65
C LYS A 9 23.06 13.06 -24.55
N LYS A 10 23.67 12.44 -25.55
CA LYS A 10 23.01 11.45 -26.43
C LYS A 10 22.58 10.21 -25.65
N SER A 11 23.40 9.74 -24.71
CA SER A 11 23.07 8.61 -23.82
C SER A 11 21.94 8.97 -22.84
N ALA A 12 21.90 10.20 -22.32
CA ALA A 12 20.81 10.66 -21.46
C ALA A 12 19.48 10.81 -22.23
N ILE A 13 19.53 11.26 -23.48
CA ILE A 13 18.36 11.33 -24.37
C ILE A 13 17.89 9.92 -24.77
N LEU A 14 18.82 8.99 -25.01
CA LEU A 14 18.49 7.59 -25.30
C LEU A 14 17.87 6.89 -24.08
N CYS A 15 18.40 7.13 -22.86
CA CYS A 15 17.78 6.68 -21.61
C CYS A 15 16.41 7.30 -21.38
N ALA A 16 16.22 8.59 -21.70
CA ALA A 16 14.92 9.27 -21.63
C ALA A 16 13.90 8.68 -22.64
N ALA A 17 14.33 8.35 -23.86
CA ALA A 17 13.49 7.73 -24.88
C ALA A 17 13.15 6.26 -24.55
N LEU A 18 14.05 5.53 -23.87
CA LEU A 18 13.80 4.19 -23.30
C LEU A 18 13.02 4.23 -21.97
N SER A 19 12.64 5.42 -21.49
CA SER A 19 11.78 5.59 -20.31
C SER A 19 10.30 5.57 -20.66
N LEU A 20 9.94 5.51 -21.94
CA LEU A 20 8.55 5.40 -22.36
C LEU A 20 8.06 3.99 -22.00
N PRO A 21 7.00 3.88 -21.20
CA PRO A 21 6.48 2.59 -20.79
C PRO A 21 6.01 1.82 -22.03
N LEU A 22 6.66 0.69 -22.29
CA LEU A 22 6.15 -0.29 -23.26
C LEU A 22 5.13 -1.18 -22.53
N PRO A 23 3.95 -1.45 -23.11
CA PRO A 23 3.00 -2.36 -22.51
C PRO A 23 3.61 -3.76 -22.41
N ALA A 24 3.72 -4.29 -21.20
CA ALA A 24 4.13 -5.66 -20.97
C ALA A 24 2.94 -6.58 -21.27
N CYS A 25 3.09 -7.41 -22.31
CA CYS A 25 2.04 -8.25 -22.86
C CYS A 25 1.61 -9.37 -21.88
N GLY A 26 0.31 -9.44 -21.60
CA GLY A 26 -0.35 -10.54 -20.92
C GLY A 26 -1.83 -10.22 -20.75
N GLN A 27 -2.69 -10.67 -21.67
CA GLN A 27 -4.14 -10.55 -21.50
C GLN A 27 -4.54 -11.36 -20.25
N ALA A 28 -5.08 -10.68 -19.24
CA ALA A 28 -5.67 -11.35 -18.09
C ALA A 28 -6.85 -12.21 -18.57
N VAL A 29 -6.91 -13.45 -18.11
CA VAL A 29 -8.06 -14.34 -18.35
C VAL A 29 -9.29 -13.67 -17.75
N HIS A 30 -10.28 -13.38 -18.60
CA HIS A 30 -11.54 -12.78 -18.16
C HIS A 30 -12.47 -13.87 -17.65
N TRP A 31 -12.77 -13.82 -16.35
CA TRP A 31 -13.82 -14.63 -15.73
C TRP A 31 -15.15 -13.89 -15.78
N GLU A 32 -16.23 -14.61 -16.08
CA GLU A 32 -17.57 -14.04 -16.01
C GLU A 32 -17.89 -13.60 -14.57
N LEU A 33 -18.47 -12.40 -14.43
CA LEU A 33 -18.85 -11.87 -13.13
C LEU A 33 -19.95 -12.74 -12.51
N LYS A 34 -19.69 -13.28 -11.31
CA LYS A 34 -20.66 -14.06 -10.54
C LYS A 34 -21.89 -13.24 -10.12
N THR A 35 -21.76 -11.91 -10.11
CA THR A 35 -22.84 -10.98 -9.81
C THR A 35 -22.60 -9.61 -10.44
N ARG A 36 -23.69 -8.95 -10.83
CA ARG A 36 -23.72 -7.54 -11.25
C ARG A 36 -24.34 -6.63 -10.20
N ASN A 37 -24.77 -7.18 -9.06
CA ASN A 37 -25.46 -6.47 -7.99
C ASN A 37 -25.00 -7.01 -6.63
N PRO A 38 -23.74 -6.77 -6.24
CA PRO A 38 -23.19 -7.29 -5.00
C PRO A 38 -23.98 -6.80 -3.79
N LYS A 39 -24.23 -7.69 -2.82
CA LYS A 39 -24.91 -7.34 -1.56
C LYS A 39 -23.93 -7.25 -0.40
N ARG A 40 -22.88 -8.09 -0.41
CA ARG A 40 -21.84 -8.12 0.63
C ARG A 40 -20.49 -7.73 0.05
N GLY A 41 -19.94 -6.60 0.49
CA GLY A 41 -18.61 -6.13 0.14
C GLY A 41 -17.59 -6.41 1.25
N LEU A 42 -16.36 -6.74 0.87
CA LEU A 42 -15.20 -6.76 1.75
C LEU A 42 -14.21 -5.69 1.29
N VAL A 43 -13.78 -4.82 2.20
CA VAL A 43 -12.61 -3.97 2.00
C VAL A 43 -11.52 -4.47 2.94
N LEU A 44 -10.47 -5.07 2.37
CA LEU A 44 -9.38 -5.67 3.12
C LEU A 44 -8.11 -4.83 2.97
N CYS A 45 -7.59 -4.31 4.08
CA CYS A 45 -6.45 -3.40 4.05
C CYS A 45 -5.25 -3.98 4.80
N TYR A 46 -4.05 -3.81 4.22
CA TYR A 46 -2.81 -3.79 4.99
C TYR A 46 -2.38 -2.32 5.16
N SER A 47 -2.09 -1.85 6.38
CA SER A 47 -1.66 -0.46 6.59
C SER A 47 -0.72 -0.30 7.78
N GLN A 48 0.36 0.47 7.59
CA GLN A 48 1.39 0.71 8.62
C GLN A 48 1.36 2.15 9.14
N SER A 49 0.77 3.08 8.41
CA SER A 49 0.67 4.49 8.79
C SER A 49 -0.77 5.01 8.79
N GLY A 50 -1.73 4.13 8.54
CA GLY A 50 -3.16 4.43 8.62
C GLY A 50 -3.78 4.98 7.33
N PHE A 51 -3.00 5.37 6.32
CA PHE A 51 -3.55 5.93 5.08
C PHE A 51 -4.33 4.93 4.24
N THR A 52 -3.77 3.73 4.02
CA THR A 52 -4.47 2.66 3.30
C THR A 52 -5.81 2.34 3.97
N SER A 53 -5.80 2.18 5.31
CA SER A 53 -7.03 1.94 6.06
C SER A 53 -7.99 3.13 6.03
N ARG A 54 -7.49 4.37 5.93
CA ARG A 54 -8.33 5.58 5.81
C ARG A 54 -9.09 5.60 4.49
N TYR A 55 -8.43 5.32 3.37
CA TYR A 55 -9.12 5.19 2.09
C TYR A 55 -10.06 3.99 2.10
N GLY A 56 -9.65 2.87 2.70
CA GLY A 56 -10.52 1.71 2.90
C GLY A 56 -11.81 2.07 3.66
N LYS A 57 -11.70 2.82 4.77
CA LYS A 57 -12.87 3.33 5.51
C LYS A 57 -13.78 4.18 4.65
N LEU A 58 -13.21 5.16 3.93
CA LEU A 58 -14.00 6.03 3.05
C LEU A 58 -14.74 5.22 1.97
N ILE A 59 -14.05 4.28 1.32
CA ILE A 59 -14.66 3.37 0.35
C ILE A 59 -15.78 2.56 1.00
N SER A 60 -15.55 1.98 2.18
CA SER A 60 -16.56 1.20 2.89
C SER A 60 -17.81 2.03 3.22
N CYS A 61 -17.64 3.29 3.62
CA CYS A 61 -18.75 4.19 3.89
C CYS A 61 -19.58 4.48 2.66
N ILE A 62 -18.93 4.81 1.54
CA ILE A 62 -19.61 5.06 0.26
C ILE A 62 -20.35 3.80 -0.21
N LEU A 63 -19.74 2.61 -0.09
CA LEU A 63 -20.40 1.35 -0.44
C LEU A 63 -21.64 1.08 0.44
N LYS A 64 -21.58 1.38 1.74
CA LYS A 64 -22.75 1.27 2.65
C LYS A 64 -23.86 2.24 2.27
N GLU A 65 -23.53 3.48 1.93
CA GLU A 65 -24.50 4.47 1.43
C GLU A 65 -25.18 4.01 0.14
N LYS A 66 -24.49 3.20 -0.67
CA LYS A 66 -25.06 2.55 -1.87
C LYS A 66 -25.83 1.26 -1.57
N GLY A 67 -26.03 0.92 -0.30
CA GLY A 67 -26.88 -0.18 0.14
C GLY A 67 -26.19 -1.55 0.27
N LEU A 68 -24.86 -1.60 0.24
CA LEU A 68 -24.13 -2.85 0.49
C LEU A 68 -23.93 -3.05 2.00
N MET A 69 -23.96 -4.31 2.43
CA MET A 69 -23.37 -4.71 3.69
C MET A 69 -21.86 -4.78 3.49
N VAL A 70 -21.07 -4.03 4.27
CA VAL A 70 -19.62 -3.93 4.05
C VAL A 70 -18.87 -4.27 5.31
N ASP A 71 -17.95 -5.24 5.19
CA ASP A 71 -16.94 -5.51 6.21
C ASP A 71 -15.64 -4.81 5.83
N LEU A 72 -15.08 -4.03 6.77
CA LEU A 72 -13.72 -3.51 6.68
C LEU A 72 -12.82 -4.31 7.62
N ALA A 73 -11.73 -4.89 7.09
CA ALA A 73 -10.85 -5.73 7.87
C ALA A 73 -9.36 -5.43 7.65
N ASP A 74 -8.57 -5.77 8.66
CA ASP A 74 -7.10 -5.83 8.57
C ASP A 74 -6.68 -7.19 8.00
N MET A 75 -5.90 -7.17 6.92
CA MET A 75 -5.40 -8.36 6.24
C MET A 75 -4.65 -9.31 7.20
N ARG A 76 -3.95 -8.78 8.20
CA ARG A 76 -3.16 -9.58 9.14
C ARG A 76 -4.00 -10.49 10.03
N SER A 77 -5.27 -10.16 10.24
CA SER A 77 -6.16 -10.89 11.14
C SER A 77 -7.36 -11.52 10.44
N PHE A 78 -7.45 -11.41 9.11
CA PHE A 78 -8.58 -11.91 8.35
C PHE A 78 -8.40 -13.39 7.99
N ASP A 79 -9.45 -14.19 8.20
CA ASP A 79 -9.49 -15.58 7.78
C ASP A 79 -9.78 -15.69 6.28
N THR A 80 -8.77 -16.08 5.51
CA THR A 80 -8.85 -16.27 4.04
C THR A 80 -10.00 -17.17 3.60
N LYS A 81 -10.47 -18.12 4.43
CA LYS A 81 -11.58 -19.01 4.09
C LYS A 81 -12.90 -18.27 3.92
N ARG A 82 -13.04 -17.11 4.56
CA ARG A 82 -14.25 -16.27 4.48
C ARG A 82 -14.33 -15.43 3.21
N LEU A 83 -13.29 -15.41 2.37
CA LEU A 83 -13.32 -14.61 1.12
C LEU A 83 -14.46 -15.02 0.19
N THR A 84 -14.85 -16.29 0.18
CA THR A 84 -15.95 -16.80 -0.66
C THR A 84 -17.33 -16.30 -0.24
N ASP A 85 -17.45 -15.75 0.97
CA ASP A 85 -18.72 -15.23 1.52
C ASP A 85 -19.11 -13.86 0.97
N TYR A 86 -18.20 -13.20 0.23
CA TYR A 86 -18.36 -11.83 -0.25
C TYR A 86 -18.62 -11.78 -1.75
N ASP A 87 -19.45 -10.83 -2.16
CA ASP A 87 -19.86 -10.59 -3.53
C ASP A 87 -18.93 -9.63 -4.27
N LEU A 88 -18.19 -8.81 -3.52
CA LEU A 88 -17.27 -7.78 -4.00
C LEU A 88 -16.09 -7.70 -3.03
N ILE A 89 -14.85 -7.74 -3.54
CA ILE A 89 -13.64 -7.71 -2.70
C ILE A 89 -12.71 -6.60 -3.17
N LEU A 90 -12.33 -5.70 -2.27
CA LEU A 90 -11.38 -4.63 -2.51
C LEU A 90 -10.12 -4.87 -1.66
N ILE A 91 -8.95 -4.83 -2.29
CA ILE A 91 -7.66 -4.97 -1.61
C ILE A 91 -6.94 -3.62 -1.55
N GLY A 92 -6.65 -3.17 -0.33
CA GLY A 92 -5.86 -1.98 -0.06
C GLY A 92 -4.45 -2.32 0.41
N SER A 93 -3.43 -1.77 -0.25
CA SER A 93 -2.02 -1.91 0.19
C SER A 93 -1.25 -0.58 0.08
N PRO A 94 -0.23 -0.31 0.91
CA PRO A 94 0.74 0.71 0.57
C PRO A 94 1.68 0.23 -0.54
N VAL A 95 2.36 1.17 -1.18
CA VAL A 95 3.50 0.86 -2.07
C VAL A 95 4.81 0.99 -1.29
N PHE A 96 5.51 -0.13 -1.09
CA PHE A 96 6.85 -0.17 -0.50
C PHE A 96 7.83 -0.80 -1.47
N TYR A 97 9.03 -0.22 -1.56
CA TYR A 97 10.09 -0.74 -2.43
C TYR A 97 9.63 -0.96 -3.88
N TYR A 98 8.84 -0.01 -4.40
CA TYR A 98 8.27 -0.02 -5.76
C TYR A 98 7.19 -1.09 -6.01
N ASP A 99 6.66 -1.77 -5.00
CA ASP A 99 5.57 -2.74 -5.19
C ASP A 99 4.68 -2.83 -3.94
N ILE A 100 3.70 -3.74 -3.93
CA ILE A 100 3.05 -4.16 -2.69
C ILE A 100 4.04 -4.93 -1.80
N PRO A 101 3.93 -4.82 -0.45
CA PRO A 101 4.82 -5.53 0.46
C PRO A 101 4.70 -7.05 0.31
N SER A 102 5.80 -7.80 0.50
CA SER A 102 5.81 -9.25 0.29
C SER A 102 4.78 -9.99 1.13
N ASN A 103 4.53 -9.56 2.37
CA ASN A 103 3.48 -10.15 3.20
C ASN A 103 2.06 -9.99 2.61
N VAL A 104 1.83 -9.01 1.73
CA VAL A 104 0.56 -8.83 1.03
C VAL A 104 0.53 -9.75 -0.19
N SER A 105 1.59 -9.76 -1.02
CA SER A 105 1.64 -10.64 -2.18
C SER A 105 1.58 -12.12 -1.81
N ASP A 106 2.30 -12.52 -0.75
CA ASP A 106 2.31 -13.90 -0.26
C ASP A 106 0.93 -14.31 0.27
N TRP A 107 0.23 -13.38 0.95
CA TRP A 107 -1.12 -13.61 1.45
C TRP A 107 -2.12 -13.78 0.30
N LEU A 108 -2.06 -12.92 -0.72
CA LEU A 108 -2.90 -13.03 -1.92
C LEU A 108 -2.60 -14.31 -2.71
N ALA A 109 -1.33 -14.69 -2.84
CA ALA A 109 -0.92 -15.93 -3.49
C ALA A 109 -1.44 -17.18 -2.75
N ALA A 110 -1.61 -17.11 -1.42
CA ALA A 110 -2.10 -18.21 -0.60
C ALA A 110 -3.64 -18.32 -0.52
N MET A 111 -4.38 -17.31 -0.99
CA MET A 111 -5.84 -17.26 -0.82
C MET A 111 -6.58 -18.33 -1.64
N PRO A 112 -7.80 -18.75 -1.24
CA PRO A 112 -8.65 -19.63 -2.05
C PRO A 112 -9.07 -18.99 -3.37
N LYS A 113 -9.60 -19.80 -4.29
CA LYS A 113 -10.25 -19.28 -5.50
C LYS A 113 -11.46 -18.42 -5.12
N ILE A 114 -11.67 -17.35 -5.85
CA ILE A 114 -12.78 -16.40 -5.73
C ILE A 114 -13.49 -16.24 -7.08
N THR A 115 -13.69 -17.36 -7.77
CA THR A 115 -14.19 -17.46 -9.15
C THR A 115 -15.34 -16.49 -9.45
N GLY A 116 -15.13 -15.63 -10.44
CA GLY A 116 -16.08 -14.63 -10.93
C GLY A 116 -16.38 -13.50 -9.96
N THR A 117 -15.78 -13.46 -8.76
CA THR A 117 -16.02 -12.37 -7.80
C THR A 117 -15.45 -11.08 -8.35
N PRO A 118 -16.24 -9.99 -8.49
CA PRO A 118 -15.68 -8.68 -8.80
C PRO A 118 -14.65 -8.27 -7.77
N VAL A 119 -13.46 -7.92 -8.24
CA VAL A 119 -12.33 -7.51 -7.42
C VAL A 119 -11.77 -6.17 -7.85
N ALA A 120 -11.26 -5.40 -6.90
CA ALA A 120 -10.50 -4.21 -7.20
C ALA A 120 -9.34 -4.01 -6.23
N ALA A 121 -8.36 -3.23 -6.67
CA ALA A 121 -7.18 -2.90 -5.89
C ALA A 121 -7.10 -1.39 -5.68
N PHE A 122 -6.60 -0.96 -4.54
CA PHE A 122 -6.15 0.42 -4.39
C PHE A 122 -4.86 0.48 -3.61
N VAL A 123 -4.04 1.49 -3.91
CA VAL A 123 -2.79 1.69 -3.20
C VAL A 123 -2.66 3.07 -2.60
N SER A 124 -2.05 3.15 -1.42
CA SER A 124 -1.60 4.42 -0.83
C SER A 124 -0.11 4.59 -1.07
N PHE A 125 0.33 5.79 -1.46
CA PHE A 125 1.74 6.05 -1.68
C PHE A 125 2.14 7.44 -1.20
N GLY A 126 3.38 7.57 -0.74
CA GLY A 126 3.97 8.85 -0.39
C GLY A 126 5.12 9.19 -1.32
N GLY A 127 5.27 10.48 -1.64
CA GLY A 127 6.35 11.01 -2.46
C GLY A 127 5.91 11.23 -3.91
N PRO A 128 6.87 11.43 -4.83
CA PRO A 128 6.58 11.51 -6.25
C PRO A 128 6.02 10.19 -6.77
N GLU A 129 5.38 10.28 -7.93
CA GLU A 129 4.98 9.09 -8.66
C GLU A 129 6.20 8.23 -9.00
N GLY A 130 6.01 6.93 -8.80
CA GLY A 130 7.04 5.93 -8.66
C GLY A 130 6.63 4.71 -9.47
N ASN A 131 5.96 3.78 -8.81
CA ASN A 131 5.53 2.51 -9.41
C ASN A 131 4.15 2.03 -8.94
N GLN A 132 3.27 2.97 -8.62
CA GLN A 132 1.96 2.69 -8.05
C GLN A 132 1.07 1.92 -9.01
N HIS A 133 1.11 2.27 -10.30
CA HIS A 133 0.38 1.60 -11.36
C HIS A 133 0.76 0.11 -11.46
N ASN A 134 2.05 -0.20 -11.51
CA ASN A 134 2.49 -1.59 -11.60
C ASN A 134 2.23 -2.38 -10.31
N ALA A 135 2.30 -1.75 -9.13
CA ALA A 135 1.88 -2.38 -7.88
C ALA A 135 0.38 -2.76 -7.90
N LEU A 136 -0.46 -1.91 -8.49
CA LEU A 136 -1.88 -2.21 -8.72
C LEU A 136 -2.06 -3.35 -9.72
N CYS A 137 -1.34 -3.33 -10.86
CA CYS A 137 -1.38 -4.41 -11.84
C CYS A 137 -0.94 -5.75 -11.23
N HIS A 138 0.11 -5.75 -10.41
CA HIS A 138 0.57 -6.94 -9.70
C HIS A 138 -0.51 -7.45 -8.73
N THR A 139 -1.13 -6.56 -7.95
CA THR A 139 -2.24 -6.91 -7.05
C THR A 139 -3.40 -7.53 -7.82
N LEU A 140 -3.85 -6.89 -8.91
CA LEU A 140 -4.95 -7.41 -9.73
C LEU A 140 -4.59 -8.74 -10.38
N ARG A 141 -3.34 -8.91 -10.83
CA ARG A 141 -2.87 -10.19 -11.39
C ARG A 141 -3.02 -11.33 -10.39
N LEU A 142 -2.55 -11.13 -9.15
CA LEU A 142 -2.71 -12.13 -8.07
C LEU A 142 -4.19 -12.45 -7.79
N LEU A 143 -5.08 -11.46 -7.89
CA LEU A 143 -6.52 -11.67 -7.73
C LEU A 143 -7.15 -12.41 -8.92
N THR A 144 -6.73 -12.12 -10.15
CA THR A 144 -7.22 -12.80 -11.35
C THR A 144 -6.66 -14.21 -11.50
N ASP A 145 -5.44 -14.47 -11.00
CA ASP A 145 -4.87 -15.83 -10.87
C ASP A 145 -5.71 -16.69 -9.90
N LYS A 146 -6.50 -16.06 -9.04
CA LYS A 146 -7.49 -16.68 -8.16
C LYS A 146 -8.91 -16.60 -8.71
N GLU A 147 -9.02 -16.38 -10.01
CA GLU A 147 -10.27 -16.39 -10.77
C GLU A 147 -11.22 -15.22 -10.45
N GLY A 148 -10.74 -14.17 -9.78
CA GLY A 148 -11.49 -12.93 -9.61
C GLY A 148 -11.59 -12.14 -10.91
N THR A 149 -12.63 -11.30 -11.03
CA THR A 149 -12.83 -10.44 -12.20
C THR A 149 -12.49 -8.99 -11.85
N ALA A 150 -11.42 -8.45 -12.42
CA ALA A 150 -10.97 -7.09 -12.11
C ALA A 150 -11.97 -6.03 -12.60
N VAL A 151 -12.44 -5.18 -11.70
CA VAL A 151 -13.43 -4.11 -11.98
C VAL A 151 -12.95 -2.71 -11.61
N GLY A 152 -11.77 -2.58 -11.01
CA GLY A 152 -11.19 -1.28 -10.69
C GLY A 152 -9.77 -1.34 -10.14
N MET A 153 -9.00 -0.30 -10.41
CA MET A 153 -7.77 0.00 -9.67
C MET A 153 -7.54 1.50 -9.56
N GLU A 154 -6.99 1.97 -8.44
CA GLU A 154 -6.64 3.39 -8.27
C GLU A 154 -5.53 3.61 -7.21
N ALA A 155 -4.72 4.65 -7.40
CA ALA A 155 -3.67 5.05 -6.48
C ALA A 155 -4.01 6.38 -5.78
N PHE A 156 -3.92 6.39 -4.45
CA PHE A 156 -4.25 7.54 -3.61
C PHE A 156 -3.00 8.14 -2.96
N ARG A 157 -2.85 9.46 -3.13
CA ARG A 157 -1.79 10.28 -2.53
C ARG A 157 -1.89 10.25 -1.01
N SER A 158 -0.79 9.94 -0.34
CA SER A 158 -0.67 9.97 1.12
C SER A 158 0.62 10.66 1.57
N ILE A 159 0.72 10.92 2.87
CA ILE A 159 1.95 11.47 3.43
C ILE A 159 3.03 10.39 3.40
N PRO A 160 4.25 10.71 2.94
CA PRO A 160 5.39 9.82 3.07
C PRO A 160 5.62 9.43 4.53
N ALA A 161 5.30 8.17 4.86
CA ALA A 161 5.34 7.65 6.22
C ALA A 161 6.54 6.73 6.48
N TYR A 162 7.47 6.69 5.52
CA TYR A 162 8.69 5.91 5.63
C TYR A 162 9.76 6.73 6.36
N PRO A 163 10.16 6.34 7.58
CA PRO A 163 11.03 7.17 8.40
C PRO A 163 12.43 7.32 7.77
N THR A 164 12.90 8.56 7.72
CA THR A 164 14.30 8.89 7.38
C THR A 164 14.86 9.80 8.46
N PRO A 165 16.20 9.92 8.62
CA PRO A 165 16.78 10.75 9.68
C PRO A 165 16.30 12.21 9.68
N THR A 166 15.99 12.77 8.51
CA THR A 166 15.53 14.15 8.35
C THR A 166 14.06 14.27 8.01
N TRP A 167 13.40 13.16 7.62
CA TRP A 167 12.09 13.08 6.96
C TRP A 167 12.00 13.84 5.64
N ASP A 168 12.51 15.05 5.56
CA ASP A 168 12.63 15.81 4.32
C ASP A 168 13.86 15.35 3.51
N SER A 169 13.68 15.26 2.20
CA SER A 169 14.69 14.94 1.19
C SER A 169 14.39 15.70 -0.11
N THR A 170 15.18 15.46 -1.17
CA THR A 170 14.92 16.03 -2.50
C THR A 170 13.58 15.59 -3.09
N ASN A 171 13.09 14.39 -2.71
CA ASN A 171 11.90 13.77 -3.28
C ASN A 171 10.74 13.67 -2.27
N GLN A 172 10.87 14.31 -1.11
CA GLN A 172 9.86 14.25 -0.07
C GLN A 172 10.03 15.49 0.79
N ARG A 173 9.01 16.35 0.80
CA ARG A 173 9.00 17.55 1.62
C ARG A 173 7.73 17.60 2.44
N SER A 174 7.89 17.90 3.72
CA SER A 174 6.81 18.08 4.68
C SER A 174 5.78 19.06 4.12
N GLY A 175 4.52 18.64 4.06
CA GLY A 175 3.41 19.47 3.59
C GLY A 175 3.11 19.43 2.08
N GLU A 176 3.98 18.88 1.22
CA GLU A 176 3.75 18.88 -0.24
C GLU A 176 2.87 17.71 -0.74
N HIS A 177 2.84 16.59 -0.03
CA HIS A 177 2.15 15.36 -0.46
C HIS A 177 1.10 14.92 0.57
N LEU A 178 0.20 15.82 0.92
CA LEU A 178 -0.89 15.53 1.86
C LEU A 178 -2.11 15.00 1.11
N PRO A 179 -2.84 14.01 1.66
CA PRO A 179 -4.21 13.78 1.19
C PRO A 179 -5.03 15.04 1.48
N ASN A 180 -5.80 15.45 0.48
CA ASN A 180 -6.66 16.63 0.50
C ASN A 180 -8.02 16.27 -0.11
N GLU A 181 -8.89 17.27 -0.24
CA GLU A 181 -10.23 17.04 -0.80
C GLU A 181 -10.20 16.45 -2.21
N ALA A 182 -9.25 16.86 -3.06
CA ALA A 182 -9.09 16.25 -4.39
C ALA A 182 -8.72 14.76 -4.32
N THR A 183 -7.95 14.36 -3.30
CA THR A 183 -7.66 12.94 -3.04
C THR A 183 -8.94 12.20 -2.64
N TYR A 184 -9.79 12.79 -1.81
CA TYR A 184 -11.05 12.17 -1.40
C TYR A 184 -12.09 12.12 -2.51
N GLU A 185 -12.16 13.15 -3.37
CA GLU A 185 -12.92 13.11 -4.61
C GLU A 185 -12.46 11.99 -5.54
N GLN A 186 -11.15 11.73 -5.62
CA GLN A 186 -10.64 10.58 -6.37
C GLN A 186 -11.14 9.25 -5.79
N VAL A 187 -11.18 9.10 -4.46
CA VAL A 187 -11.73 7.90 -3.80
C VAL A 187 -13.22 7.73 -4.09
N ARG A 188 -14.00 8.82 -4.05
CA ARG A 188 -15.44 8.82 -4.40
C ARG A 188 -15.67 8.40 -5.84
N ARG A 189 -14.94 9.02 -6.77
CA ARG A 189 -15.01 8.71 -8.20
C ARG A 189 -14.64 7.25 -8.47
N PHE A 190 -13.55 6.77 -7.88
CA PHE A 190 -13.12 5.37 -7.98
C PHE A 190 -14.22 4.41 -7.51
N THR A 191 -14.80 4.65 -6.34
CA THR A 191 -15.85 3.78 -5.77
C THR A 191 -17.11 3.77 -6.64
N GLY A 192 -17.52 4.93 -7.16
CA GLY A 192 -18.66 5.05 -8.08
C GLY A 192 -18.42 4.35 -9.42
N GLN A 193 -17.24 4.54 -10.01
CA GLN A 193 -16.84 3.89 -11.27
C GLN A 193 -16.79 2.36 -11.14
N LEU A 194 -16.24 1.86 -10.03
CA LEU A 194 -16.21 0.44 -9.70
C LEU A 194 -17.63 -0.15 -9.66
N LEU A 195 -18.57 0.46 -8.93
CA LEU A 195 -19.95 -0.03 -8.88
C LEU A 195 -20.62 -0.01 -10.25
N ALA A 196 -20.32 1.00 -11.07
CA ALA A 196 -20.83 1.10 -12.43
C ALA A 196 -20.24 0.03 -13.38
N GLN A 197 -18.96 -0.32 -13.24
CA GLN A 197 -18.33 -1.45 -13.96
C GLN A 197 -19.04 -2.76 -13.60
N VAL A 198 -19.22 -3.02 -12.30
CA VAL A 198 -19.89 -4.22 -11.80
C VAL A 198 -21.32 -4.32 -12.33
N SER A 199 -22.09 -3.23 -12.31
CA SER A 199 -23.49 -3.26 -12.77
C SER A 199 -23.63 -3.50 -14.28
N ARG A 200 -22.70 -2.98 -15.08
CA ARG A 200 -22.65 -3.27 -16.53
C ARG A 200 -22.15 -4.69 -16.83
N GLY A 201 -21.53 -5.35 -15.87
CA GLY A 201 -20.90 -6.65 -16.09
C GLY A 201 -19.57 -6.54 -16.84
N GLU A 202 -18.88 -5.41 -16.70
CA GLU A 202 -17.65 -5.09 -17.41
C GLU A 202 -16.43 -5.29 -16.51
N ALA A 203 -15.40 -5.94 -17.06
CA ALA A 203 -14.09 -6.01 -16.45
C ALA A 203 -13.20 -4.89 -16.99
N ILE A 204 -12.32 -4.36 -16.15
CA ILE A 204 -11.29 -3.42 -16.61
C ILE A 204 -10.16 -4.17 -17.31
N ARG A 205 -9.55 -3.51 -18.29
CA ARG A 205 -8.25 -3.91 -18.84
C ARG A 205 -7.16 -3.17 -18.08
N TYR A 206 -6.10 -3.88 -17.73
CA TYR A 206 -4.92 -3.31 -17.08
C TYR A 206 -3.68 -3.98 -17.65
N GLU A 207 -2.62 -3.21 -17.86
CA GLU A 207 -1.36 -3.67 -18.43
C GLU A 207 -0.22 -3.04 -17.62
N ALA A 208 0.77 -3.85 -17.26
CA ALA A 208 1.95 -3.36 -16.56
C ALA A 208 2.84 -2.57 -17.52
N GLU A 209 3.42 -1.50 -17.01
CA GLU A 209 4.31 -0.61 -17.73
C GLU A 209 5.77 -1.03 -17.55
N LEU A 210 6.48 -1.29 -18.64
CA LEU A 210 7.93 -1.49 -18.62
C LEU A 210 8.66 -0.15 -18.54
N ALA A 211 8.92 0.34 -17.32
CA ALA A 211 9.79 1.49 -17.08
C ALA A 211 11.16 1.02 -16.54
N LEU A 212 12.24 1.80 -16.71
CA LEU A 212 13.56 1.49 -16.13
C LEU A 212 13.49 1.26 -14.60
N ARG A 213 12.56 1.94 -13.92
CA ARG A 213 12.30 1.78 -12.49
C ARG A 213 11.77 0.39 -12.12
N GLU A 214 11.15 -0.35 -13.06
CA GLU A 214 10.76 -1.75 -12.86
C GLU A 214 11.96 -2.64 -12.56
N LEU A 215 13.13 -2.35 -13.13
CA LEU A 215 14.33 -3.14 -12.83
C LEU A 215 14.77 -3.00 -11.38
N LEU A 216 14.38 -1.92 -10.68
CA LEU A 216 14.67 -1.74 -9.26
C LEU A 216 13.95 -2.78 -8.39
N ARG A 217 12.75 -3.24 -8.79
CA ARG A 217 12.02 -4.27 -8.04
C ARG A 217 12.74 -5.62 -8.01
N MET A 218 13.62 -5.86 -9.00
CA MET A 218 14.43 -7.08 -9.08
C MET A 218 15.63 -7.06 -8.13
N LEU A 219 15.97 -5.88 -7.58
CA LEU A 219 17.04 -5.75 -6.60
C LEU A 219 16.53 -6.18 -5.22
N PRO A 220 17.41 -6.70 -4.34
CA PRO A 220 17.05 -7.07 -2.98
C PRO A 220 16.93 -5.82 -2.08
N LEU A 221 16.03 -4.88 -2.45
CA LEU A 221 15.91 -3.55 -1.85
C LEU A 221 15.64 -3.60 -0.35
N VAL A 222 14.80 -4.54 0.11
CA VAL A 222 14.53 -4.75 1.54
C VAL A 222 15.81 -5.12 2.29
N TRP A 223 16.58 -6.06 1.75
CA TRP A 223 17.85 -6.48 2.34
C TRP A 223 18.89 -5.36 2.32
N LEU A 224 19.01 -4.62 1.20
CA LEU A 224 19.88 -3.46 1.08
C LEU A 224 19.52 -2.40 2.11
N ASN A 225 18.22 -2.15 2.30
CA ASN A 225 17.74 -1.20 3.28
C ASN A 225 17.99 -1.67 4.73
N LYS A 226 17.81 -2.97 5.01
CA LYS A 226 18.14 -3.57 6.31
C LYS A 226 19.61 -3.41 6.68
N LYS A 227 20.54 -3.35 5.72
CA LYS A 227 21.97 -3.06 6.02
C LYS A 227 22.20 -1.65 6.56
N ALA A 228 21.36 -0.70 6.20
CA ALA A 228 21.43 0.67 6.72
C ALA A 228 20.75 0.81 8.09
N ILE A 229 19.95 -0.17 8.51
CA ILE A 229 19.25 -0.17 9.80
C ILE A 229 20.13 -0.77 10.89
N SER A 230 20.22 -0.10 12.03
CA SER A 230 20.91 -0.58 13.25
C SER A 230 20.04 -0.35 14.49
N LYS A 231 20.45 -0.98 15.60
CA LYS A 231 19.80 -0.85 16.93
C LYS A 231 18.29 -1.04 16.95
N HIS A 232 17.75 -1.90 16.08
CA HIS A 232 16.33 -2.19 16.04
C HIS A 232 15.93 -3.04 17.25
N THR A 233 15.34 -2.41 18.26
CA THR A 233 14.93 -3.04 19.52
C THR A 233 13.74 -2.30 20.15
N VAL A 234 13.25 -2.78 21.29
CA VAL A 234 12.26 -2.11 22.13
C VAL A 234 12.94 -1.71 23.44
N ASP A 235 12.91 -0.42 23.75
CA ASP A 235 13.35 0.15 25.02
C ASP A 235 12.36 -0.22 26.13
N GLY A 236 12.77 -1.13 27.01
CA GLY A 236 11.96 -1.63 28.11
C GLY A 236 11.62 -0.55 29.14
N SER A 237 12.41 0.52 29.25
CA SER A 237 12.14 1.62 30.17
C SER A 237 10.99 2.52 29.71
N LYS A 238 10.75 2.60 28.39
CA LYS A 238 9.63 3.33 27.78
C LYS A 238 8.44 2.43 27.50
N CYS A 239 8.66 1.13 27.36
CA CYS A 239 7.61 0.20 26.94
C CYS A 239 6.49 0.12 27.98
N ILE A 240 5.26 0.42 27.54
CA ILE A 240 4.05 0.30 28.36
C ILE A 240 3.34 -1.06 28.19
N SER A 241 4.02 -2.05 27.59
CA SER A 241 3.51 -3.42 27.39
C SER A 241 2.16 -3.53 26.65
N CYS A 242 1.82 -2.55 25.80
CA CYS A 242 0.54 -2.54 25.06
C CYS A 242 0.44 -3.54 23.89
N GLY A 243 1.56 -4.13 23.45
CA GLY A 243 1.60 -5.11 22.35
C GLY A 243 1.40 -4.55 20.94
N THR A 244 1.24 -3.23 20.76
CA THR A 244 0.97 -2.64 19.43
C THR A 244 2.02 -2.98 18.38
N CYS A 245 3.32 -2.99 18.74
CA CYS A 245 4.38 -3.35 17.81
C CYS A 245 4.28 -4.81 17.33
N VAL A 246 3.85 -5.72 18.21
CA VAL A 246 3.62 -7.14 17.88
C VAL A 246 2.43 -7.26 16.96
N LYS A 247 1.28 -6.65 17.30
CA LYS A 247 0.06 -6.64 16.46
C LYS A 247 0.31 -6.08 15.07
N MET A 248 1.14 -5.04 14.97
CA MET A 248 1.44 -4.40 13.68
C MET A 248 2.47 -5.14 12.84
N CYS A 249 3.23 -6.08 13.42
CA CYS A 249 4.25 -6.83 12.70
C CYS A 249 3.63 -7.99 11.90
N PRO A 250 3.63 -7.95 10.55
CA PRO A 250 3.02 -9.01 9.75
C PRO A 250 3.77 -10.34 9.77
N VAL A 251 4.99 -10.35 10.32
CA VAL A 251 5.94 -11.48 10.26
C VAL A 251 6.39 -11.93 11.66
N ALA A 252 5.68 -11.47 12.71
CA ALA A 252 5.93 -11.83 14.11
C ALA A 252 7.42 -11.75 14.51
N ALA A 253 8.12 -10.70 14.05
CA ALA A 253 9.55 -10.54 14.25
C ALA A 253 9.93 -9.85 15.57
N ILE A 254 8.96 -9.32 16.32
CA ILE A 254 9.23 -8.43 17.46
C ILE A 254 8.91 -9.15 18.77
N HIS A 255 9.88 -9.13 19.69
CA HIS A 255 9.83 -9.74 21.02
C HIS A 255 10.15 -8.66 22.06
N PRO A 256 9.18 -7.81 22.44
CA PRO A 256 9.42 -6.67 23.34
C PRO A 256 9.98 -7.09 24.69
N GLU A 257 9.51 -8.21 25.23
CA GLU A 257 9.91 -8.77 26.51
C GLU A 257 11.38 -9.21 26.55
N LYS A 258 11.95 -9.54 25.38
CA LYS A 258 13.37 -9.90 25.20
C LYS A 258 14.19 -8.73 24.67
N GLN A 259 13.57 -7.56 24.46
CA GLN A 259 14.17 -6.42 23.75
C GLN A 259 14.84 -6.85 22.44
N PHE A 260 14.19 -7.75 21.71
CA PHE A 260 14.77 -8.42 20.56
C PHE A 260 13.87 -8.27 19.34
N VAL A 261 14.50 -8.10 18.18
CA VAL A 261 13.83 -8.14 16.88
C VAL A 261 14.58 -9.12 15.98
N ASP A 262 13.87 -10.12 15.49
CA ASP A 262 14.34 -11.03 14.45
C ASP A 262 14.54 -10.25 13.15
N ARG A 263 15.81 -9.91 12.90
CA ARG A 263 16.18 -9.13 11.72
C ARG A 263 16.00 -9.92 10.45
N ASP A 264 16.03 -11.25 10.46
CA ASP A 264 15.91 -12.04 9.25
C ASP A 264 14.47 -12.04 8.76
N LYS A 265 13.50 -12.22 9.66
CA LYS A 265 12.06 -12.10 9.35
C LYS A 265 11.63 -10.67 9.01
N CYS A 266 12.25 -9.66 9.61
CA CYS A 266 11.83 -8.28 9.47
C CYS A 266 11.78 -7.80 8.00
N LEU A 267 10.63 -7.23 7.60
CA LEU A 267 10.40 -6.67 6.26
C LEU A 267 10.83 -5.21 6.11
N ALA A 268 11.36 -4.59 7.19
CA ALA A 268 11.68 -3.17 7.24
C ALA A 268 10.49 -2.30 6.74
N CYS A 269 9.29 -2.60 7.24
CA CYS A 269 8.05 -1.87 6.95
C CYS A 269 7.76 -0.71 7.92
N PHE A 270 8.56 -0.60 8.99
CA PHE A 270 8.48 0.43 10.03
C PHE A 270 7.13 0.52 10.77
N GLY A 271 6.25 -0.47 10.61
CA GLY A 271 4.97 -0.50 11.31
C GLY A 271 5.10 -0.46 12.83
N CYS A 272 6.13 -1.09 13.40
CA CYS A 272 6.40 -1.01 14.83
C CYS A 272 6.77 0.40 15.30
N LEU A 273 7.67 1.07 14.57
CA LEU A 273 8.13 2.42 14.88
C LEU A 273 7.01 3.45 14.71
N ASN A 274 6.22 3.32 13.65
CA ASN A 274 5.15 4.28 13.32
C ASN A 274 3.90 4.16 14.20
N ASN A 275 3.74 3.09 14.97
CA ASN A 275 2.52 2.85 15.77
C ASN A 275 2.80 2.63 17.25
N CYS A 276 4.04 2.76 17.72
CA CYS A 276 4.32 2.65 19.16
C CYS A 276 3.81 3.91 19.88
N PRO A 277 2.79 3.82 20.75
CA PRO A 277 2.25 5.00 21.44
C PRO A 277 3.23 5.59 22.47
N ALA A 278 4.17 4.79 22.95
CA ALA A 278 5.17 5.17 23.95
C ALA A 278 6.53 5.56 23.33
N ASP A 279 6.64 5.58 21.99
CA ASP A 279 7.91 5.83 21.29
C ASP A 279 9.06 4.95 21.83
N ALA A 280 8.74 3.70 22.14
CA ALA A 280 9.64 2.74 22.77
C ALA A 280 10.42 1.91 21.75
N VAL A 281 10.06 1.94 20.46
CA VAL A 281 10.80 1.24 19.41
C VAL A 281 12.03 2.07 19.06
N VAL A 282 13.22 1.53 19.30
CA VAL A 282 14.48 2.16 18.96
C VAL A 282 14.93 1.64 17.60
N MET A 283 15.34 2.56 16.73
CA MET A 283 15.92 2.23 15.43
C MET A 283 16.84 3.34 14.96
N GLU A 284 17.94 2.98 14.32
CA GLU A 284 18.85 3.91 13.66
C GLU A 284 18.93 3.60 12.17
N TYR A 285 19.13 4.65 11.36
CA TYR A 285 19.40 4.56 9.94
C TYR A 285 20.71 5.27 9.63
N ARG A 286 21.72 4.52 9.17
CA ARG A 286 23.09 5.02 8.94
C ARG A 286 23.64 5.75 10.17
N GLY A 287 23.44 5.16 11.36
CA GLY A 287 23.90 5.70 12.64
C GLY A 287 23.11 6.90 13.18
N LYS A 288 22.01 7.31 12.52
CA LYS A 288 21.14 8.39 13.00
C LYS A 288 19.84 7.82 13.54
N HIS A 289 19.42 8.29 14.71
CA HIS A 289 18.17 7.87 15.34
C HIS A 289 16.96 8.21 14.47
N LEU A 290 16.05 7.26 14.32
CA LEU A 290 14.76 7.45 13.68
C LEU A 290 13.68 7.69 14.73
N TYR A 291 12.69 8.49 14.38
CA TYR A 291 11.47 8.68 15.15
C TYR A 291 10.26 8.34 14.28
N GLY A 292 9.16 7.90 14.90
CA GLY A 292 7.96 7.43 14.20
C GLY A 292 7.13 8.54 13.56
N PHE A 293 6.19 8.11 12.71
CA PHE A 293 5.29 9.00 11.97
C PHE A 293 4.47 9.97 12.84
N PRO A 294 3.91 9.59 14.01
CA PRO A 294 3.19 10.55 14.86
C PRO A 294 4.08 11.69 15.35
N GLU A 295 5.33 11.37 15.70
CA GLU A 295 6.31 12.36 16.13
C GLU A 295 6.72 13.29 14.99
N TYR A 296 6.81 12.77 13.77
CA TYR A 296 6.99 13.58 12.57
C TYR A 296 5.85 14.56 12.33
N LEU A 297 4.60 14.13 12.40
CA LEU A 297 3.45 15.02 12.27
C LEU A 297 3.49 16.13 13.32
N ARG A 298 3.81 15.79 14.58
CA ARG A 298 3.96 16.75 15.69
C ARG A 298 5.04 17.79 15.40
N ARG A 299 6.26 17.35 15.05
CA ARG A 299 7.41 18.24 14.78
C ARG A 299 7.16 19.18 13.61
N LYS A 300 6.49 18.69 12.56
CA LYS A 300 6.21 19.44 11.34
C LYS A 300 4.87 20.18 11.38
N LYS A 301 4.11 20.07 12.48
CA LYS A 301 2.78 20.68 12.65
C LYS A 301 1.83 20.33 11.50
N LEU A 302 1.87 19.07 11.07
CA LEU A 302 1.06 18.56 9.96
C LEU A 302 -0.24 17.98 10.51
N ASN A 303 -1.36 18.45 9.97
CA ASN A 303 -2.67 17.91 10.23
C ASN A 303 -3.14 17.09 9.03
N ILE A 304 -3.69 15.91 9.28
CA ILE A 304 -4.28 15.07 8.24
C ILE A 304 -5.75 15.47 8.14
N LEU A 305 -6.17 15.92 6.95
CA LEU A 305 -7.58 16.18 6.68
C LEU A 305 -8.38 14.87 6.79
N GLU A 306 -9.49 14.84 7.52
CA GLU A 306 -10.44 13.72 7.53
C GLU A 306 -11.54 13.97 6.49
N PRO A 307 -11.93 12.99 5.66
CA PRO A 307 -13.10 13.11 4.81
C PRO A 307 -14.38 13.16 5.64
N THR A 308 -15.38 13.90 5.17
CA THR A 308 -16.63 14.17 5.91
C THR A 308 -17.43 12.90 6.20
N GLU A 309 -17.39 11.91 5.30
CA GLU A 309 -18.09 10.62 5.47
C GLU A 309 -17.64 9.87 6.72
N LEU A 310 -16.40 10.04 7.17
CA LEU A 310 -15.90 9.36 8.37
C LEU A 310 -16.46 9.95 9.67
N GLN A 311 -17.15 11.09 9.61
CA GLN A 311 -17.79 11.70 10.78
C GLN A 311 -19.15 11.07 11.10
N SER A 312 -19.86 10.58 10.09
CA SER A 312 -21.22 10.04 10.21
C SER A 312 -21.30 8.52 10.01
N CYS A 313 -20.32 7.93 9.33
CA CYS A 313 -20.29 6.51 9.01
C CYS A 313 -19.75 5.67 10.18
N SER A 314 -20.57 4.75 10.67
CA SER A 314 -20.16 3.68 11.58
C SER A 314 -19.83 2.43 10.77
N LEU A 315 -18.63 1.85 10.96
CA LEU A 315 -18.14 0.65 10.25
C LEU A 315 -18.03 -0.54 11.21
#